data_AF-A0A821LA12-F1
#
_entry.id   AF-A0A821LA12-F1
#
_cell.length_a   1.000
_cell.length_b   1.000
_cell.length_c   1.000
_cell.angle_alpha   90.00
_cell.angle_beta   90.00
_cell.angle_gamma   90.00
#
_symmetry.space_group_name_H-M   'P 1'
#
loop_
_entity.id
_entity.type
_entity.pdbx_description
1 polymer ?
#
loop_
_entity_poly.entity_id
_entity_poly.type
_entity_poly.pdbx_seq_one_letter_code
_entity_poly.pdbx_strand_id
1 'polypeptide(L)' 'VTKFIDEHPGGEEVLKEQQGRDASSAFEDVGHSSDAREQMKQFEIAELHP' A
#
# COMPACT_ATOMS: atom_id res chain seq x y z
N VAL A 1 -7.05 1.28 1.00
CA VAL A 1 -6.22 2.00 2.00
C VAL A 1 -6.68 3.42 2.33
N THR A 2 -7.89 3.87 1.97
CA THR A 2 -8.34 5.28 2.13
C THR A 2 -8.19 5.85 3.55
N LYS A 3 -8.40 5.02 4.59
CA LYS A 3 -8.26 5.44 6.00
C LYS A 3 -6.81 5.55 6.49
N PHE A 4 -5.85 5.04 5.72
CA PHE A 4 -4.44 4.98 6.08
C PHE A 4 -3.59 6.06 5.40
N ILE A 5 -4.21 6.90 4.55
CA ILE A 5 -3.49 7.89 3.72
C ILE A 5 -2.66 8.84 4.59
N ASP A 6 -3.24 9.38 5.66
CA ASP A 6 -2.58 10.34 6.56
C ASP A 6 -1.61 9.67 7.55
N GLU A 7 -1.75 8.35 7.74
CA GLU A 7 -0.96 7.56 8.70
C GLU A 7 0.24 6.88 8.06
N HIS A 8 0.34 6.91 6.73
CA HIS A 8 1.41 6.25 6.00
C HIS A 8 2.77 6.92 6.28
N PRO A 9 3.77 6.19 6.83
CA PRO A 9 5.07 6.79 7.17
C PRO A 9 5.83 7.35 5.96
N GLY A 10 5.57 6.84 4.75
CA GLY A 10 6.14 7.35 3.49
C GLY A 10 5.43 8.59 2.93
N GLY A 11 4.40 9.10 3.62
CA GLY A 11 3.58 10.23 3.19
C GLY A 11 2.37 9.83 2.35
N GLU A 12 1.39 10.73 2.27
CA GLU A 12 0.16 10.50 1.49
C GLU A 12 0.37 10.58 -0.02
N GLU A 13 1.32 11.42 -0.47
CA GLU A 13 1.55 11.70 -1.89
C GLU A 13 1.94 10.44 -2.66
N VAL A 14 2.80 9.59 -2.09
CA VAL A 14 3.20 8.33 -2.73
C VAL A 14 2.03 7.34 -2.88
N LEU A 15 1.02 7.39 -1.99
CA LEU A 15 -0.18 6.56 -2.11
C LEU A 15 -1.15 7.11 -3.17
N LYS A 16 -1.27 8.44 -3.27
CA LYS A 16 -2.10 9.10 -4.28
C LYS A 16 -1.55 8.88 -5.70
N GLU A 17 -0.23 8.93 -5.87
CA GLU A 17 0.42 8.69 -7.16
C GLU A 17 0.19 7.27 -7.70
N GLN A 18 0.09 6.28 -6.81
CA GLN A 18 -0.17 4.88 -7.16
C GLN A 18 -1.67 4.51 -7.13
N GLN A 19 -2.56 5.48 -6.85
CA GLN A 19 -3.99 5.22 -6.74
C GLN A 19 -4.56 4.67 -8.05
N GLY A 20 -5.27 3.53 -7.96
CA GLY A 20 -5.93 2.90 -9.10
C GLY A 20 -4.98 2.16 -10.05
N ARG A 21 -3.73 1.94 -9.65
CA ARG A 21 -2.72 1.18 -10.39
C ARG A 21 -2.18 0.04 -9.54
N ASP A 22 -1.46 -0.88 -10.18
CA ASP A 22 -0.68 -1.90 -9.47
C ASP A 22 0.56 -1.24 -8.85
N ALA A 23 0.59 -1.20 -7.52
CA ALA A 23 1.68 -0.60 -6.74
C ALA A 23 2.73 -1.63 -6.27
N SER A 24 2.67 -2.88 -6.76
CA SER A 24 3.52 -3.98 -6.27
C SER A 24 5.02 -3.68 -6.41
N SER A 25 5.47 -3.17 -7.56
CA SER A 25 6.88 -2.80 -7.75
C SER A 25 7.30 -1.71 -6.78
N ALA A 26 6.53 -0.61 -6.70
CA ALA A 26 6.84 0.50 -5.81
C ALA A 26 6.89 0.07 -4.34
N PHE A 27 6.01 -0.85 -3.93
CA PHE A 27 5.99 -1.38 -2.57
C PHE A 27 7.24 -2.22 -2.25
N GLU A 28 7.68 -3.07 -3.18
CA GLU A 28 8.88 -3.91 -3.03
C GLU A 28 10.18 -3.10 -3.15
N ASP A 29 10.24 -2.12 -4.05
CA ASP A 29 11.42 -1.26 -4.27
C ASP A 29 11.78 -0.43 -3.02
N VAL A 30 10.78 -0.05 -2.21
CA VAL A 30 10.98 0.64 -0.93
C VAL A 30 11.50 -0.32 0.16
N GLY A 31 11.23 -1.62 0.05
CA GLY A 31 11.66 -2.61 1.04
C GLY A 31 10.90 -2.50 2.37
N HIS A 32 9.57 -2.45 2.31
CA HIS A 32 8.72 -2.39 3.51
C HIS A 32 8.99 -3.55 4.48
N SER A 33 8.94 -3.24 5.78
CA SER A 33 9.19 -4.21 6.85
C SER A 33 8.13 -5.32 6.92
N SER A 34 8.44 -6.39 7.66
CA SER A 34 7.47 -7.46 7.99
C SER A 34 6.19 -6.91 8.59
N ASP A 35 6.31 -5.93 9.47
CA ASP A 35 5.18 -5.35 10.21
C ASP A 35 4.28 -4.54 9.27
N ALA A 36 4.87 -3.80 8.32
CA ALA A 36 4.13 -3.08 7.29
C ALA A 36 3.37 -4.06 6.37
N ARG A 37 3.98 -5.21 6.04
CA ARG A 37 3.31 -6.28 5.27
C ARG A 37 2.17 -6.94 6.05
N GLU A 38 2.30 -7.06 7.36
CA GLU A 38 1.22 -7.56 8.21
C GLU A 38 0.08 -6.54 8.32
N GLN A 39 0.40 -5.26 8.47
CA GLN A 39 -0.58 -4.18 8.51
C GLN A 39 -1.34 -4.04 7.18
N MET A 40 -0.67 -4.25 6.03
CA MET A 40 -1.29 -4.22 4.70
C MET A 40 -2.50 -5.16 4.60
N LYS A 41 -2.43 -6.35 5.20
CA LYS A 41 -3.52 -7.36 5.19
C LYS A 41 -4.82 -6.84 5.80
N GLN A 42 -4.75 -5.88 6.72
CA GLN A 42 -5.94 -5.27 7.35
C GLN A 42 -6.74 -4.39 6.37
N PHE A 43 -6.10 -3.95 5.28
CA PHE A 43 -6.70 -3.07 4.28
C PHE A 43 -7.00 -3.78 2.95
N GLU A 44 -6.78 -5.09 2.89
CA GLU A 44 -7.14 -5.94 1.75
C GLU A 44 -8.66 -6.09 1.67
N ILE A 45 -9.22 -5.84 0.48
CA ILE A 45 -10.69 -5.84 0.26
C ILE A 45 -11.15 -6.84 -0.80
N ALA A 46 -10.27 -7.24 -1.71
CA ALA A 46 -10.52 -8.20 -2.79
C ALA A 46 -9.19 -8.59 -3.45
N GLU A 47 -9.20 -9.74 -4.14
CA GLU A 47 -8.10 -10.18 -5.01
C GLU A 47 -8.43 -9.85 -6.48
N LEU A 48 -7.39 -9.59 -7.28
CA LEU A 48 -7.57 -9.38 -8.72
C LEU A 48 -8.00 -10.70 -9.37
N HIS A 49 -9.02 -10.63 -10.23
CA HIS A 49 -9.44 -11.81 -11.00
C HIS A 49 -8.31 -12.25 -11.95
N PRO A 50 -8.05 -13.55 -12.09
CA PRO A 50 -7.02 -14.08 -13.00
C PRO A 50 -7.29 -13.77 -14.48
#